data_AF-A0A954WMY1-F1
#
_entry.id   AF-A0A954WMY1-F1
#
_cell.length_a   1.000
_cell.length_b   1.000
_cell.length_c   1.000
_cell.angle_alpha   90.00
_cell.angle_beta   90.00
_cell.angle_gamma   90.00
#
_symmetry.space_group_name_H-M   'P 1'
#
loop_
_entity.id
_entity.type
_entity.pdbx_description
1 polymer ?
#
loop_
_entity_poly.entity_id
_entity_poly.type
_entity_poly.pdbx_seq_one_letter_code
_entity_poly.pdbx_strand_id
1 'polypeptide(L)'
;MEIDEETTEASREYATAYAAHYTGRDLPLALQLYIQLLEVHSNTQEADYSRMQIENIVSVVLSKQQLLDAKIEMVLALFERDGLVSSEGNLVSPASVDIPT
;
A
#
# COMPACT_ATOMS: atom_id res chain seq x y z
N MET A 1 -8.79 21.86 -31.54
CA MET A 1 -7.81 21.25 -30.62
C MET A 1 -8.45 19.97 -30.14
N GLU A 2 -8.22 18.90 -30.88
CA GLU A 2 -8.62 17.54 -30.48
C GLU A 2 -7.38 16.99 -29.80
N ILE A 3 -7.40 16.89 -28.47
CA ILE A 3 -6.49 16.01 -27.77
C ILE A 3 -7.22 14.68 -27.76
N ASP A 4 -6.98 13.88 -28.79
CA ASP A 4 -7.22 12.44 -28.70
C ASP A 4 -6.15 11.95 -27.72
N GLU A 5 -6.47 12.03 -26.43
CA GLU A 5 -5.63 11.53 -25.34
C GLU A 5 -5.49 10.04 -25.58
N GLU A 6 -4.37 9.62 -26.14
CA GLU A 6 -3.94 8.24 -26.22
C GLU A 6 -4.00 7.67 -24.80
N THR A 7 -5.13 7.07 -24.47
CA THR A 7 -5.42 6.66 -23.11
C THR A 7 -4.41 5.55 -22.81
N THR A 8 -3.52 5.78 -21.86
CA THR A 8 -2.53 4.77 -21.52
C THR A 8 -3.23 3.55 -20.92
N GLU A 9 -2.57 2.39 -20.98
CA GLU A 9 -3.09 1.18 -20.34
C GLU A 9 -3.35 1.41 -18.84
N ALA A 10 -2.41 2.06 -18.15
CA ALA A 10 -2.56 2.46 -16.74
C ALA A 10 -3.81 3.32 -16.51
N SER A 11 -4.09 4.28 -17.39
CA SER A 11 -5.29 5.13 -17.28
C SER A 11 -6.59 4.33 -17.41
N ARG A 12 -6.64 3.33 -18.32
CA ARG A 12 -7.81 2.43 -18.45
C ARG A 12 -7.99 1.51 -17.26
N GLU A 13 -6.89 0.95 -16.76
CA GLU A 13 -6.91 0.10 -15.57
C GLU A 13 -7.36 0.88 -14.33
N TYR A 14 -6.82 2.09 -14.15
CA TYR A 14 -7.24 2.98 -13.07
C TYR A 14 -8.73 3.31 -13.16
N ALA A 15 -9.22 3.67 -14.36
CA ALA A 15 -10.64 3.94 -14.57
C ALA A 15 -11.52 2.73 -14.21
N THR A 16 -11.07 1.52 -14.52
CA THR A 16 -11.76 0.27 -14.17
C THR A 16 -11.80 0.07 -12.65
N ALA A 17 -10.67 0.25 -11.96
CA ALA A 17 -10.59 0.17 -10.50
C ALA A 17 -11.48 1.23 -9.83
N TYR A 18 -11.46 2.46 -10.34
CA TYR A 18 -12.28 3.56 -9.85
C TYR A 18 -13.78 3.31 -10.05
N ALA A 19 -14.17 2.75 -11.19
CA ALA A 19 -15.56 2.36 -11.45
C ALA A 19 -16.03 1.27 -10.47
N ALA A 20 -15.21 0.24 -10.20
CA ALA A 20 -15.52 -0.77 -9.19
C ALA A 20 -15.70 -0.13 -7.79
N HIS A 21 -14.83 0.81 -7.41
CA HIS A 21 -14.87 1.48 -6.12
C HIS A 21 -16.13 2.34 -5.94
N TYR A 22 -16.35 3.33 -6.81
CA TYR A 22 -17.35 4.36 -6.56
C TYR A 22 -18.69 4.11 -7.24
N THR A 23 -18.70 3.42 -8.39
CA THR A 23 -19.93 3.09 -9.11
C THR A 23 -20.47 1.73 -8.68
N GLY A 24 -19.62 0.70 -8.73
CA GLY A 24 -19.98 -0.66 -8.31
C GLY A 24 -20.10 -0.83 -6.81
N ARG A 25 -19.41 0.00 -6.02
CA ARG A 25 -19.27 -0.13 -4.55
C ARG A 25 -18.73 -1.49 -4.13
N ASP A 26 -17.95 -2.11 -5.02
CA ASP A 26 -17.29 -3.39 -4.79
C ASP A 26 -15.87 -3.11 -4.28
N LEU A 27 -15.75 -2.88 -2.96
CA LEU A 27 -14.48 -2.56 -2.33
C LEU A 27 -13.44 -3.70 -2.47
N PRO A 28 -13.79 -4.98 -2.31
CA PRO A 28 -12.84 -6.07 -2.56
C PRO A 28 -12.28 -6.07 -3.99
N LEU A 29 -13.15 -5.94 -5.01
CA LEU A 29 -12.70 -5.90 -6.40
C LEU A 29 -11.85 -4.65 -6.68
N ALA A 30 -12.29 -3.49 -6.20
CA ALA A 30 -11.56 -2.25 -6.35
C ALA A 30 -10.15 -2.33 -5.74
N LEU A 31 -10.03 -2.88 -4.53
CA LEU A 31 -8.75 -3.08 -3.86
C LEU A 31 -7.82 -3.96 -4.68
N GLN A 32 -8.33 -5.09 -5.19
CA GLN A 32 -7.56 -5.99 -6.04
C GLN A 32 -7.05 -5.29 -7.31
N LEU A 33 -7.91 -4.54 -7.99
CA LEU A 33 -7.55 -3.84 -9.23
C LEU A 33 -6.51 -2.74 -8.99
N TYR A 34 -6.62 -1.97 -7.90
CA TYR A 34 -5.60 -0.98 -7.54
C TYR A 34 -4.25 -1.63 -7.22
N ILE A 35 -4.23 -2.77 -6.51
CA ILE A 35 -2.99 -3.50 -6.24
C ILE A 35 -2.35 -3.98 -7.54
N GLN A 36 -3.14 -4.58 -8.44
CA GLN A 36 -2.65 -5.05 -9.74
C GLN A 36 -2.05 -3.92 -10.58
N LEU A 37 -2.69 -2.76 -10.61
CA LEU A 37 -2.15 -1.58 -11.29
C LEU A 37 -0.78 -1.18 -10.71
N LEU A 38 -0.62 -1.20 -9.39
CA LEU A 38 0.66 -0.87 -8.75
C LEU A 38 1.77 -1.86 -9.10
N GLU A 39 1.46 -3.13 -9.31
CA GLU A 39 2.44 -4.15 -9.69
C GLU A 39 2.98 -3.92 -11.13
N VAL A 40 2.13 -3.50 -12.05
CA VAL A 40 2.47 -3.35 -13.48
C VAL A 40 2.95 -1.93 -13.81
N HIS A 41 2.39 -0.91 -13.16
CA HIS A 41 2.54 0.50 -13.53
C HIS A 41 3.05 1.37 -12.38
N SER A 42 3.93 0.83 -11.52
CA SER A 42 4.36 1.41 -10.22
C SER A 42 4.84 2.87 -10.25
N ASN A 43 5.33 3.35 -11.39
CA ASN A 43 5.96 4.67 -11.58
C ASN A 43 5.07 5.65 -12.37
N THR A 44 3.80 5.32 -12.59
CA THR A 44 2.82 6.19 -13.27
C THR A 44 2.09 7.10 -12.30
N GLN A 45 1.44 8.15 -12.81
CA GLN A 45 0.58 9.02 -12.00
C GLN A 45 -0.63 8.24 -11.45
N GLU A 46 -1.14 7.29 -12.21
CA GLU A 46 -2.21 6.38 -11.80
C GLU A 46 -1.81 5.50 -10.62
N ALA A 47 -0.53 5.15 -10.50
CA ALA A 47 -0.04 4.45 -9.31
C ALA A 47 -0.11 5.34 -8.06
N ASP A 48 0.24 6.62 -8.15
CA ASP A 48 0.08 7.55 -7.02
C ASP A 48 -1.38 7.69 -6.60
N TYR A 49 -2.30 7.80 -7.57
CA TYR A 49 -3.72 7.80 -7.29
C TYR A 49 -4.19 6.49 -6.65
N SER A 50 -3.72 5.36 -7.16
CA SER A 50 -4.09 4.04 -6.66
C SER A 50 -3.65 3.84 -5.20
N ARG A 51 -2.46 4.31 -4.81
CA ARG A 51 -2.02 4.27 -3.39
C ARG A 51 -2.98 5.02 -2.48
N MET A 52 -3.36 6.25 -2.87
CA MET A 52 -4.34 7.03 -2.11
C MET A 52 -5.71 6.32 -2.03
N GLN A 53 -6.16 5.67 -3.10
CA GLN A 53 -7.44 4.96 -3.09
C GLN A 53 -7.41 3.70 -2.23
N ILE A 54 -6.30 2.98 -2.21
CA ILE A 54 -6.08 1.86 -1.30
C ILE A 54 -6.17 2.33 0.16
N GLU A 55 -5.52 3.45 0.51
CA GLU A 55 -5.61 4.03 1.86
C GLU A 55 -7.05 4.37 2.25
N ASN A 56 -7.82 4.96 1.33
CA ASN A 56 -9.24 5.24 1.54
C ASN A 56 -10.03 3.97 1.85
N ILE A 57 -9.88 2.92 1.03
CA ILE A 57 -10.55 1.63 1.24
C ILE A 57 -10.17 1.04 2.60
N VAL A 58 -8.86 1.00 2.90
CA VAL A 58 -8.34 0.49 4.17
C VAL A 58 -8.95 1.22 5.36
N SER A 59 -9.06 2.55 5.30
CA SER A 59 -9.65 3.35 6.37
C SER A 59 -11.15 3.13 6.58
N VAL A 60 -11.87 2.71 5.55
CA VAL A 60 -13.30 2.38 5.62
C VAL A 60 -13.52 0.99 6.20
N VAL A 61 -12.66 0.04 5.84
CA VAL A 61 -12.80 -1.37 6.22
C VAL A 61 -12.26 -1.65 7.63
N LEU A 62 -11.17 -0.98 8.02
CA LEU A 62 -10.48 -1.22 9.27
C LEU A 62 -10.62 -0.05 10.22
N SER A 63 -10.86 -0.36 11.50
CA SER A 63 -10.76 0.64 12.56
C SER A 63 -9.30 1.05 12.77
N LYS A 64 -9.11 2.24 13.37
CA LYS A 64 -7.77 2.73 13.76
C LYS A 64 -7.04 1.76 14.69
N GLN A 65 -7.76 1.06 15.58
CA GLN A 65 -7.16 0.09 16.49
C GLN A 65 -6.69 -1.15 15.72
N GLN A 66 -7.50 -1.71 14.83
CA GLN A 66 -7.09 -2.85 13.99
C GLN A 66 -5.88 -2.51 13.12
N LEU A 67 -5.81 -1.29 12.58
CA LEU A 67 -4.63 -0.82 11.84
C LEU A 67 -3.39 -0.70 12.72
N LEU A 68 -3.54 -0.23 13.96
CA LEU A 68 -2.44 -0.15 14.91
C LEU A 68 -1.96 -1.55 15.30
N ASP A 69 -2.89 -2.45 15.64
CA ASP A 69 -2.57 -3.82 16.04
C ASP A 69 -1.83 -4.57 14.93
N ALA A 70 -2.30 -4.47 13.67
CA ALA A 70 -1.62 -5.06 12.53
C ALA A 70 -0.20 -4.51 12.32
N LYS A 71 0.00 -3.20 12.50
CA LYS A 71 1.33 -2.58 12.42
C LYS A 71 2.25 -3.05 13.56
N ILE A 72 1.73 -3.19 14.78
CA ILE A 72 2.47 -3.73 15.92
C ILE A 72 2.89 -5.17 15.64
N GLU A 73 1.99 -6.01 15.16
CA GLU A 73 2.26 -7.41 14.82
C GLU A 73 3.38 -7.51 13.76
N MET A 74 3.31 -6.69 12.71
CA MET A 74 4.37 -6.63 11.68
C MET A 74 5.73 -6.21 12.26
N VAL A 75 5.77 -5.20 13.12
CA VAL A 75 7.04 -4.74 13.72
C VAL A 75 7.63 -5.79 14.65
N LEU A 76 6.80 -6.47 15.46
CA LEU A 76 7.26 -7.56 16.33
C LEU A 76 7.86 -8.71 15.52
N ALA A 77 7.18 -9.14 14.46
CA ALA A 77 7.69 -10.19 13.57
C ALA A 77 9.03 -9.82 12.91
N LEU A 78 9.22 -8.54 12.55
CA LEU A 78 10.51 -8.05 12.03
C LEU A 78 11.60 -8.10 13.08
N PHE A 79 11.33 -7.67 14.32
CA PHE A 79 12.32 -7.75 15.40
C PHE A 79 12.72 -9.19 15.73
N GLU A 80 11.78 -10.13 15.72
CA GLU A 80 12.06 -11.55 15.91
C GLU A 80 12.94 -12.10 14.79
N ARG A 81 12.65 -11.76 13.53
CA ARG A 81 13.41 -12.20 12.37
C ARG A 81 14.83 -11.63 12.33
N ASP A 82 14.98 -10.35 12.66
CA ASP A 82 16.25 -9.64 12.58
C ASP A 82 17.10 -9.84 13.86
N GLY A 83 16.66 -10.68 14.80
CA GLY A 83 17.39 -10.99 16.04
C GLY A 83 17.48 -9.81 17.01
N LEU A 84 16.62 -8.81 16.85
CA LEU A 84 16.58 -7.60 17.68
C LEU A 84 15.80 -7.77 18.99
N VAL A 85 15.22 -8.95 19.21
CA VAL A 85 14.67 -9.37 20.50
C VAL A 85 15.48 -10.55 21.03
N SER A 86 16.41 -10.30 21.94
CA SER A 86 16.94 -11.35 22.81
C SER A 86 15.82 -11.80 23.76
N SER A 87 15.87 -13.05 24.18
CA SER A 87 14.87 -13.81 24.98
C SER A 87 14.45 -13.23 26.35
N GLU A 88 14.70 -11.95 26.60
CA GLU A 88 14.37 -11.21 27.83
C GLU A 88 13.54 -9.94 27.57
N GLY A 89 13.00 -9.74 26.36
CA GLY A 89 12.02 -8.67 26.08
C GLY A 89 12.58 -7.25 26.06
N ASN A 90 13.90 -7.10 25.88
CA ASN A 90 14.54 -5.79 25.81
C ASN A 90 14.83 -5.42 24.34
N LEU A 91 14.31 -4.28 23.89
CA LEU A 91 14.57 -3.72 22.56
C LEU A 91 16.06 -3.35 22.43
N VAL A 92 16.78 -3.98 21.51
CA VAL A 92 18.14 -3.58 21.17
C VAL A 92 18.07 -2.44 20.15
N SER A 93 18.46 -1.23 20.55
CA SER A 93 18.58 -0.09 19.63
C SER A 93 19.57 -0.39 18.49
N PRO A 94 19.26 -0.06 17.23
CA PRO A 94 20.21 -0.14 16.14
C PRO A 94 21.22 1.00 16.26
N ALA A 95 22.27 0.80 17.05
CA ALA A 95 23.43 1.68 17.05
C ALA A 95 24.33 1.33 15.85
N SER A 96 24.47 2.31 14.95
CA SER A 96 25.62 2.52 14.05
C SER A 96 25.84 1.51 12.93
N VAL A 97 25.10 1.70 11.82
CA VAL A 97 25.62 1.32 10.50
C VAL A 97 26.59 2.44 10.08
N ASP A 98 27.89 2.18 10.21
CA ASP A 98 28.93 3.00 9.58
C ASP A 98 28.78 2.89 8.06
N ILE A 99 28.44 4.01 7.41
CA ILE A 99 28.52 4.14 5.96
C ILE A 99 29.90 4.73 5.63
N PRO A 100 30.79 4.00 4.94
CA PRO A 100 32.04 4.58 4.48
C PRO A 100 31.78 5.56 3.33
N THR A 101 32.44 6.72 3.42
CA THR A 101 32.49 7.83 2.44
C THR A 101 32.96 7.41 1.06
#